data_AF-A0A9W7A5Y3-F1
#
_entry.id   AF-A0A9W7A5Y3-F1
#
_cell.length_a   1.000
_cell.length_b   1.000
_cell.length_c   1.000
_cell.angle_alpha   90.00
_cell.angle_beta   90.00
_cell.angle_gamma   90.00
#
_symmetry.space_group_name_H-M   'P 1'
#
loop_
_entity.id
_entity.type
_entity.pdbx_description
1 polymer ?
#
loop_
_entity_poly.entity_id
_entity_poly.type
_entity_poly.pdbx_seq_one_letter_code
_entity_poly.pdbx_strand_id
1 'polypeptide(L)'
;MRGMHERDPVLEEALVLMSTRLANDGKKYASVRLFGGALLSTFDTITDLYMIYQFYLTGANGFANASLISLLSNISIQLAFVFVQNRNHPSKGRLFKEILYVLSFTKPGVDAFRVVIGAEHEVGAAMSPKMEMMMANCSELFTEAIPGALIQTYAFLVGSNQSNAAIFSLIVSVFTSSFTATGMSFAMDLDKNQRAQTPNFYGYVPDGAMKKVKVFVSMFLISACQLTAKALACALCAVESSMTVVIYLVGESLLFLAYKLLRRDFTYWIPIDGLTGVLLSALIRVVFK
;
A
#
# COMPACT_ATOMS: atom_id res chain seq x y z
N MET A 1 39.88 -10.74 35.71
CA MET A 1 38.41 -10.79 35.59
C MET A 1 38.01 -11.94 34.66
N ARG A 2 38.14 -13.18 35.13
CA ARG A 2 37.65 -14.40 34.47
C ARG A 2 36.34 -14.78 35.15
N GLY A 3 35.24 -14.93 34.42
CA GLY A 3 33.99 -15.48 34.97
C GLY A 3 32.68 -14.97 34.37
N MET A 4 32.47 -15.11 33.05
CA MET A 4 31.13 -14.97 32.42
C MET A 4 30.98 -15.88 31.18
N HIS A 5 31.49 -17.12 31.22
CA HIS A 5 31.38 -18.06 30.09
C HIS A 5 31.11 -19.51 30.52
N GLU A 6 30.23 -19.71 31.51
CA GLU A 6 29.43 -20.94 31.58
C GLU A 6 28.03 -20.56 31.09
N ARG A 7 27.75 -20.82 29.81
CA ARG A 7 26.37 -20.80 29.31
C ARG A 7 25.68 -21.99 29.95
N ASP A 8 24.82 -21.73 30.92
CA ASP A 8 23.99 -22.77 31.50
C ASP A 8 23.12 -23.36 30.37
N PRO A 9 23.26 -24.66 30.06
CA PRO A 9 22.56 -25.29 28.95
C PRO A 9 21.03 -25.17 29.08
N VAL A 10 20.50 -25.07 30.32
CA VAL A 10 19.08 -24.86 30.57
C VAL A 10 18.63 -23.46 30.15
N LEU A 11 19.46 -22.43 30.40
CA LEU A 11 19.19 -21.05 29.97
C LEU A 11 19.26 -20.93 28.44
N GLU A 12 20.20 -21.61 27.78
CA GLU A 12 20.31 -21.61 26.33
C GLU A 12 19.11 -22.29 25.66
N GLU A 13 18.69 -23.46 26.16
CA GLU A 13 17.47 -24.13 25.68
C GLU A 13 16.22 -23.27 25.92
N ALA A 14 16.10 -22.64 27.10
CA ALA A 14 14.98 -21.75 27.40
C ALA A 14 14.94 -20.53 26.47
N LEU A 15 16.10 -19.91 26.19
CA LEU A 15 16.21 -18.78 25.26
C LEU A 15 15.86 -19.19 23.83
N VAL A 16 16.34 -20.35 23.35
CA VAL A 16 16.01 -20.89 22.02
C VAL A 16 14.53 -21.22 21.90
N LEU A 17 13.92 -21.81 22.94
CA LEU A 17 12.49 -22.11 22.97
C LEU A 17 11.67 -20.81 22.94
N MET A 18 12.04 -19.82 23.76
CA MET A 18 11.37 -18.51 23.79
C MET A 18 11.52 -17.78 22.45
N SER A 19 12.72 -17.74 21.86
CA SER A 19 12.94 -17.09 20.56
C SER A 19 12.16 -17.76 19.45
N THR A 20 12.06 -19.09 19.46
CA THR A 20 11.30 -19.85 18.47
C THR A 20 9.79 -19.59 18.60
N ARG A 21 9.26 -19.56 19.83
CA ARG A 21 7.85 -19.21 20.08
C ARG A 21 7.53 -17.78 19.63
N LEU A 22 8.36 -16.81 20.01
CA LEU A 22 8.20 -15.41 19.60
C LEU A 22 8.29 -15.23 18.08
N ALA A 23 9.21 -15.92 17.42
CA ALA A 23 9.33 -15.90 15.97
C ALA A 23 8.08 -16.50 15.29
N ASN A 24 7.56 -17.61 15.82
CA ASN A 24 6.36 -18.25 15.28
C ASN A 24 5.11 -17.39 15.45
N ASP A 25 4.92 -16.75 16.61
CA ASP A 25 3.78 -15.86 16.84
C ASP A 25 3.88 -14.60 15.96
N GLY A 26 5.08 -14.05 15.81
CA GLY A 26 5.35 -12.95 14.88
C GLY A 26 5.04 -13.32 13.42
N LYS A 27 5.45 -14.51 12.98
CA LYS A 27 5.14 -15.04 11.65
C LYS A 27 3.63 -15.23 11.46
N LYS A 28 2.94 -15.89 12.40
CA LYS A 28 1.47 -16.07 12.34
C LYS A 28 0.74 -14.74 12.19
N TYR A 29 1.11 -13.76 13.01
CA TYR A 29 0.52 -12.42 12.94
C TYR A 29 0.77 -11.75 11.59
N ALA A 30 2.01 -11.83 11.08
CA ALA A 30 2.34 -11.31 9.75
C ALA A 30 1.55 -12.03 8.64
N SER A 31 1.41 -13.35 8.70
CA SER A 31 0.66 -14.15 7.72
C SER A 31 -0.81 -13.74 7.66
N VAL A 32 -1.49 -13.69 8.80
CA VAL A 32 -2.92 -13.32 8.84
C VAL A 32 -3.13 -11.93 8.23
N ARG A 33 -2.26 -10.98 8.55
CA ARG A 33 -2.34 -9.63 8.01
C ARG A 33 -2.06 -9.58 6.50
N LEU A 34 -0.99 -10.22 6.04
CA LEU A 34 -0.59 -10.15 4.62
C LEU A 34 -1.59 -10.86 3.71
N PHE A 35 -2.04 -12.06 4.10
CA PHE A 35 -3.07 -12.76 3.33
C PHE A 35 -4.45 -12.11 3.46
N GLY A 36 -4.78 -11.53 4.62
CA GLY A 36 -5.99 -10.73 4.78
C GLY A 36 -6.02 -9.53 3.84
N GLY A 37 -4.88 -8.83 3.69
CA GLY A 37 -4.74 -7.73 2.74
C GLY A 37 -4.82 -8.19 1.28
N ALA A 38 -4.17 -9.29 0.92
CA ALA A 38 -4.23 -9.86 -0.42
C ALA A 38 -5.67 -10.27 -0.80
N LEU A 39 -6.40 -10.90 0.12
CA LEU A 39 -7.81 -11.27 -0.10
C LEU A 39 -8.69 -10.03 -0.30
N LEU A 40 -8.53 -9.01 0.54
CA LEU A 40 -9.26 -7.75 0.42
C LEU A 40 -8.98 -7.05 -0.92
N SER A 41 -7.71 -7.02 -1.36
CA SER A 41 -7.30 -6.50 -2.67
C SER A 41 -8.00 -7.24 -3.82
N THR A 42 -8.01 -8.59 -3.80
CA THR A 42 -8.74 -9.36 -4.82
C THR A 42 -10.24 -9.10 -4.81
N PHE A 43 -10.87 -8.98 -3.63
CA PHE A 43 -12.28 -8.63 -3.52
C PHE A 43 -12.57 -7.24 -4.07
N ASP A 44 -11.71 -6.28 -3.79
CA ASP A 44 -11.83 -4.89 -4.27
C ASP A 44 -11.80 -4.82 -5.79
N THR A 45 -10.82 -5.48 -6.43
CA THR A 45 -10.75 -5.56 -7.89
C THR A 45 -12.01 -6.20 -8.49
N ILE A 46 -12.58 -7.23 -7.84
CA ILE A 46 -13.84 -7.84 -8.30
C ILE A 46 -15.00 -6.83 -8.19
N THR A 47 -15.12 -6.12 -7.08
CA THR A 47 -16.18 -5.11 -6.89
C THR A 47 -16.02 -3.94 -7.86
N ASP A 48 -14.80 -3.52 -8.16
CA ASP A 48 -14.49 -2.47 -9.12
C ASP A 48 -14.85 -2.89 -10.56
N LEU A 49 -14.52 -4.12 -10.96
CA LEU A 49 -14.94 -4.68 -12.25
C LEU A 49 -16.46 -4.75 -12.38
N TYR A 50 -17.15 -5.16 -11.32
CA TYR A 50 -18.61 -5.15 -11.29
C TYR A 50 -19.16 -3.73 -11.45
N MET A 51 -18.58 -2.73 -10.77
CA MET A 51 -19.01 -1.33 -10.89
C MET A 51 -18.76 -0.76 -12.29
N ILE A 52 -17.62 -1.07 -12.92
CA ILE A 52 -17.35 -0.69 -14.32
C ILE A 52 -18.45 -1.26 -15.24
N TYR A 53 -18.77 -2.54 -15.08
CA TYR A 53 -19.84 -3.17 -15.85
C TYR A 53 -21.20 -2.50 -15.62
N GLN A 54 -21.55 -2.19 -14.36
CA GLN A 54 -22.78 -1.47 -14.03
C GLN A 54 -22.82 -0.05 -14.62
N PHE A 55 -21.70 0.66 -14.66
CA PHE A 55 -21.64 1.99 -15.29
C PHE A 55 -21.89 1.93 -16.80
N TYR A 56 -21.39 0.91 -17.50
CA TYR A 56 -21.74 0.71 -18.91
C TYR A 56 -23.22 0.37 -19.11
N LEU A 57 -23.78 -0.52 -18.27
CA LEU A 57 -25.20 -0.89 -18.36
C LEU A 57 -26.15 0.29 -18.12
N THR A 58 -25.78 1.19 -17.21
CA THR A 58 -26.58 2.37 -16.86
C THR A 58 -26.35 3.56 -17.80
N GLY A 59 -25.49 3.41 -18.82
CA GLY A 59 -25.15 4.47 -19.77
C GLY A 59 -24.20 5.54 -19.22
N ALA A 60 -23.67 5.35 -18.00
CA ALA A 60 -22.71 6.22 -17.35
C ALA A 60 -21.27 5.99 -17.87
N ASN A 61 -21.12 6.02 -19.20
CA ASN A 61 -19.88 5.65 -19.90
C ASN A 61 -18.66 6.48 -19.46
N GLY A 62 -18.88 7.73 -19.03
CA GLY A 62 -17.82 8.58 -18.49
C GLY A 62 -17.16 7.97 -17.25
N PHE A 63 -17.95 7.51 -16.28
CA PHE A 63 -17.44 6.85 -15.07
C PHE A 63 -16.86 5.48 -15.38
N ALA A 64 -17.49 4.71 -16.27
CA ALA A 64 -16.97 3.41 -16.71
C ALA A 64 -15.57 3.54 -17.32
N ASN A 65 -15.38 4.50 -18.24
CA ASN A 65 -14.10 4.77 -18.88
C ASN A 65 -13.06 5.25 -17.89
N ALA A 66 -13.42 6.15 -16.97
CA ALA A 66 -12.49 6.66 -15.95
C ALA A 66 -11.99 5.54 -15.03
N SER A 67 -12.90 4.69 -14.52
CA SER A 67 -12.53 3.54 -13.70
C SER A 67 -11.71 2.49 -14.47
N LEU A 68 -12.03 2.27 -15.75
CA LEU A 68 -11.24 1.36 -16.59
C LEU A 68 -9.83 1.89 -16.84
N ILE A 69 -9.66 3.19 -17.10
CA ILE A 69 -8.34 3.83 -17.27
C ILE A 69 -7.53 3.71 -15.98
N SER A 70 -8.17 3.91 -14.82
CA SER A 70 -7.58 3.73 -13.49
C SER A 70 -6.98 2.32 -13.33
N LEU A 71 -7.80 1.30 -13.56
CA LEU A 71 -7.39 -0.11 -13.51
C LEU A 71 -6.27 -0.46 -14.51
N LEU A 72 -6.40 -0.02 -15.77
CA LEU A 72 -5.39 -0.26 -16.80
C LEU A 72 -4.06 0.45 -16.49
N SER A 73 -4.11 1.60 -15.83
CA SER A 73 -2.91 2.32 -15.38
C SER A 73 -2.18 1.55 -14.29
N ASN A 74 -2.91 0.96 -13.33
CA ASN A 74 -2.31 0.10 -12.31
C ASN A 74 -1.63 -1.12 -12.92
N ILE A 75 -2.32 -1.86 -13.79
CA ILE A 75 -1.75 -3.01 -14.50
C ILE A 75 -0.48 -2.61 -15.25
N SER A 76 -0.51 -1.48 -15.96
CA SER A 76 0.65 -0.99 -16.73
C SER A 76 1.86 -0.70 -15.84
N ILE A 77 1.64 -0.04 -14.70
CA ILE A 77 2.70 0.29 -13.74
C ILE A 77 3.24 -0.97 -13.05
N GLN A 78 2.36 -1.90 -12.67
CA GLN A 78 2.78 -3.19 -12.08
C GLN A 78 3.60 -4.03 -13.08
N LEU A 79 3.22 -4.05 -14.36
CA LEU A 79 4.01 -4.70 -15.41
C LEU A 79 5.38 -4.05 -15.58
N ALA A 80 5.46 -2.72 -15.49
CA ALA A 80 6.73 -2.01 -15.50
C ALA A 80 7.62 -2.39 -14.30
N PHE A 81 7.04 -2.50 -13.09
CA PHE A 81 7.78 -2.98 -11.93
C PHE A 81 8.24 -4.42 -12.07
N VAL A 82 7.38 -5.32 -12.56
CA VAL A 82 7.73 -6.71 -12.85
C VAL A 82 8.88 -6.81 -13.85
N PHE A 83 8.84 -5.98 -14.91
CA PHE A 83 9.92 -5.91 -15.88
C PHE A 83 11.22 -5.43 -15.24
N VAL A 84 11.21 -4.33 -14.50
CA VAL A 84 12.41 -3.81 -13.81
C VAL A 84 12.98 -4.82 -12.82
N GLN A 85 12.10 -5.53 -12.10
CA GLN A 85 12.47 -6.54 -11.10
C GLN A 85 13.11 -7.78 -11.74
N ASN A 86 12.67 -8.18 -12.94
CA ASN A 86 13.10 -9.46 -13.56
C ASN A 86 13.98 -9.30 -14.81
N ARG A 87 14.28 -8.08 -15.27
CA ARG A 87 15.07 -7.84 -16.51
C ARG A 87 16.47 -8.46 -16.49
N ASN A 88 17.07 -8.57 -15.30
CA ASN A 88 18.42 -9.14 -15.11
C ASN A 88 18.38 -10.57 -14.57
N HIS A 89 17.19 -11.17 -14.44
CA HIS A 89 17.05 -12.52 -13.92
C HIS A 89 17.50 -13.55 -14.97
N PRO A 90 18.28 -14.59 -14.60
CA PRO A 90 18.87 -15.54 -15.55
C PRO A 90 17.81 -16.38 -16.31
N SER A 91 16.67 -16.65 -15.68
CA SER A 91 15.56 -17.37 -16.32
C SER A 91 14.54 -16.40 -16.92
N LYS A 92 14.42 -16.38 -18.26
CA LYS A 92 13.38 -15.61 -18.98
C LYS A 92 11.96 -16.10 -18.68
N GLY A 93 11.80 -17.37 -18.32
CA GLY A 93 10.50 -17.94 -17.93
C GLY A 93 9.95 -17.33 -16.62
N ARG A 94 10.82 -16.77 -15.78
CA ARG A 94 10.40 -16.07 -14.55
C ARG A 94 9.60 -14.81 -14.86
N LEU A 95 10.09 -13.97 -15.78
CA LEU A 95 9.39 -12.74 -16.18
C LEU A 95 7.99 -13.06 -16.71
N PHE A 96 7.86 -14.05 -17.58
CA PHE A 96 6.55 -14.46 -18.12
C PHE A 96 5.58 -14.89 -17.01
N LYS A 97 6.07 -15.64 -16.01
CA LYS A 97 5.27 -16.07 -14.87
C LYS A 97 4.80 -14.88 -14.01
N GLU A 98 5.66 -13.89 -13.76
CA GLU A 98 5.28 -12.68 -13.03
C GLU A 98 4.25 -11.83 -13.81
N ILE A 99 4.39 -11.73 -15.13
CA ILE A 99 3.41 -11.06 -15.99
C ILE A 99 2.04 -11.73 -15.86
N LEU A 100 1.99 -13.07 -15.88
CA LEU A 100 0.74 -13.81 -15.67
C LEU A 100 0.14 -13.56 -14.30
N TYR A 101 0.94 -13.41 -13.24
CA TYR A 101 0.44 -13.09 -11.91
C TYR A 101 -0.21 -11.70 -11.83
N VAL A 102 0.35 -10.70 -12.52
CA VAL A 102 -0.28 -9.37 -12.62
C VAL A 102 -1.59 -9.45 -13.39
N LEU A 103 -1.58 -10.05 -14.59
CA LEU A 103 -2.76 -10.11 -15.46
C LEU A 103 -3.91 -10.95 -14.89
N SER A 104 -3.61 -11.92 -14.03
CA SER A 104 -4.62 -12.74 -13.34
C SER A 104 -5.05 -12.17 -11.98
N PHE A 105 -4.54 -10.99 -11.58
CA PHE A 105 -4.78 -10.39 -10.26
C PHE A 105 -4.39 -11.27 -9.06
N THR A 106 -3.48 -12.24 -9.27
CA THR A 106 -3.01 -13.15 -8.22
C THR A 106 -1.71 -12.68 -7.57
N LYS A 107 -1.04 -11.66 -8.13
CA LYS A 107 0.21 -11.11 -7.62
C LYS A 107 0.17 -10.72 -6.13
N PRO A 108 -0.88 -10.04 -5.59
CA PRO A 108 -0.93 -9.71 -4.17
C PRO A 108 -0.78 -10.94 -3.26
N GLY A 109 -1.41 -12.06 -3.62
CA GLY A 109 -1.32 -13.32 -2.86
C GLY A 109 0.05 -14.00 -2.98
N VAL A 110 0.64 -13.98 -4.19
CA VAL A 110 1.98 -14.54 -4.44
C VAL A 110 3.05 -13.76 -3.69
N ASP A 111 2.98 -12.43 -3.73
CA ASP A 111 3.94 -11.56 -3.04
C ASP A 111 3.79 -11.67 -1.51
N ALA A 112 2.56 -11.72 -1.00
CA ALA A 112 2.29 -12.00 0.40
C ALA A 112 2.91 -13.35 0.84
N PHE A 113 2.73 -14.41 0.04
CA PHE A 113 3.33 -15.71 0.31
C PHE A 113 4.86 -15.64 0.38
N ARG A 114 5.52 -14.98 -0.59
CA ARG A 114 6.98 -14.80 -0.61
C ARG A 114 7.50 -14.07 0.63
N VAL A 115 6.80 -13.03 1.06
CA VAL A 115 7.17 -12.28 2.26
C VAL A 115 6.99 -13.12 3.53
N VAL A 116 5.92 -13.91 3.64
CA VAL A 116 5.65 -14.77 4.80
C VAL A 116 6.69 -15.88 4.96
N ILE A 117 7.08 -16.54 3.87
CA ILE A 117 8.10 -17.58 3.91
C ILE A 117 9.51 -17.01 4.12
N GLY A 118 9.66 -15.68 4.02
CA GLY A 118 10.96 -15.02 4.13
C GLY A 118 11.86 -15.33 2.94
N ALA A 119 11.30 -15.31 1.72
CA ALA A 119 12.07 -15.55 0.50
C ALA A 119 13.29 -14.62 0.45
N GLU A 120 14.44 -15.19 0.10
CA GLU A 120 15.68 -14.42 -0.03
C GLU A 120 15.62 -13.49 -1.25
N HIS A 121 16.53 -12.51 -1.27
CA HIS A 121 16.66 -11.63 -2.41
C HIS A 121 17.22 -12.42 -3.60
N GLU A 122 16.38 -12.64 -4.61
CA GLU A 122 16.73 -13.44 -5.80
C GLU A 122 17.86 -12.78 -6.61
N VAL A 123 18.74 -13.59 -7.21
CA VAL A 123 19.86 -13.10 -8.01
C VAL A 123 19.34 -12.33 -9.23
N GLY A 124 19.78 -11.08 -9.36
CA GLY A 124 19.36 -10.19 -10.45
C GLY A 124 18.06 -9.45 -10.19
N ALA A 125 17.42 -9.64 -9.03
CA ALA A 125 16.27 -8.83 -8.61
C ALA A 125 16.69 -7.40 -8.24
N ALA A 126 15.84 -6.41 -8.53
CA ALA A 126 16.13 -5.01 -8.20
C ALA A 126 15.83 -4.70 -6.73
N MET A 127 14.83 -5.36 -6.13
CA MET A 127 14.32 -5.10 -4.79
C MET A 127 14.12 -6.40 -4.00
N SER A 128 14.14 -6.33 -2.67
CA SER A 128 13.78 -7.46 -1.80
C SER A 128 12.29 -7.79 -1.90
N PRO A 129 11.84 -9.04 -1.62
CA PRO A 129 10.42 -9.40 -1.74
C PRO A 129 9.48 -8.52 -0.90
N LYS A 130 9.91 -8.10 0.30
CA LYS A 130 9.16 -7.16 1.15
C LYS A 130 9.00 -5.80 0.46
N MET A 131 10.07 -5.29 -0.15
CA MET A 131 10.04 -3.99 -0.83
C MET A 131 9.25 -4.05 -2.14
N GLU A 132 9.36 -5.14 -2.90
CA GLU A 132 8.57 -5.37 -4.12
C GLU A 132 7.07 -5.33 -3.82
N MET A 133 6.62 -6.08 -2.82
CA MET A 133 5.22 -6.08 -2.38
C MET A 133 4.76 -4.68 -1.92
N MET A 134 5.60 -3.95 -1.18
CA MET A 134 5.26 -2.59 -0.75
C MET A 134 5.13 -1.63 -1.94
N MET A 135 6.03 -1.72 -2.93
CA MET A 135 5.94 -0.91 -4.15
C MET A 135 4.70 -1.23 -4.97
N ALA A 136 4.34 -2.52 -5.09
CA ALA A 136 3.12 -2.96 -5.77
C ALA A 136 1.86 -2.41 -5.07
N ASN A 137 1.78 -2.54 -3.74
CA ASN A 137 0.70 -1.97 -2.95
C ASN A 137 0.61 -0.44 -3.07
N CYS A 138 1.75 0.26 -3.11
CA CYS A 138 1.77 1.70 -3.34
C CYS A 138 1.24 2.08 -4.73
N SER A 139 1.61 1.34 -5.79
CA SER A 139 1.04 1.58 -7.12
C SER A 139 -0.46 1.32 -7.13
N GLU A 140 -0.93 0.24 -6.52
CA GLU A 140 -2.36 -0.10 -6.45
C GLU A 140 -3.16 1.00 -5.75
N LEU A 141 -2.69 1.46 -4.59
CA LEU A 141 -3.33 2.58 -3.88
C LEU A 141 -3.39 3.86 -4.71
N PHE A 142 -2.27 4.24 -5.35
CA PHE A 142 -2.18 5.51 -6.05
C PHE A 142 -2.95 5.54 -7.37
N THR A 143 -2.94 4.42 -8.10
CA THR A 143 -3.38 4.37 -9.50
C THR A 143 -4.76 3.76 -9.68
N GLU A 144 -5.20 2.88 -8.77
CA GLU A 144 -6.49 2.20 -8.84
C GLU A 144 -7.38 2.59 -7.67
N ALA A 145 -6.92 2.36 -6.45
CA ALA A 145 -7.80 2.36 -5.28
C ALA A 145 -8.28 3.77 -4.87
N ILE A 146 -7.35 4.75 -4.79
CA ILE A 146 -7.72 6.15 -4.48
C ILE A 146 -8.57 6.74 -5.61
N PRO A 147 -8.15 6.73 -6.90
CA PRO A 147 -8.98 7.27 -7.97
C PRO A 147 -10.31 6.54 -8.13
N GLY A 148 -10.34 5.21 -7.95
CA GLY A 148 -11.55 4.39 -7.95
C GLY A 148 -12.54 4.84 -6.89
N ALA A 149 -12.10 5.02 -5.64
CA ALA A 149 -12.92 5.56 -4.57
C ALA A 149 -13.44 6.98 -4.87
N LEU A 150 -12.64 7.86 -5.49
CA LEU A 150 -13.08 9.19 -5.92
C LEU A 150 -14.20 9.11 -6.98
N ILE A 151 -13.99 8.29 -8.02
CA ILE A 151 -14.95 8.13 -9.12
C ILE A 151 -16.26 7.53 -8.60
N GLN A 152 -16.19 6.48 -7.78
CA GLN A 152 -17.38 5.85 -7.20
C GLN A 152 -18.13 6.80 -6.27
N THR A 153 -17.42 7.58 -5.44
CA THR A 153 -18.05 8.57 -4.55
C THR A 153 -18.75 9.67 -5.36
N TYR A 154 -18.11 10.18 -6.41
CA TYR A 154 -18.72 11.22 -7.26
C TYR A 154 -19.90 10.69 -8.08
N ALA A 155 -19.78 9.49 -8.66
CA ALA A 155 -20.87 8.81 -9.36
C ALA A 155 -22.06 8.56 -8.42
N PHE A 156 -21.78 8.20 -7.16
CA PHE A 156 -22.80 8.08 -6.12
C PHE A 156 -23.49 9.42 -5.85
N LEU A 157 -22.75 10.53 -5.68
CA LEU A 157 -23.36 11.84 -5.41
C LEU A 157 -24.23 12.38 -6.55
N VAL A 158 -23.82 12.18 -7.81
CA VAL A 158 -24.51 12.74 -8.98
C VAL A 158 -25.57 11.79 -9.54
N GLY A 159 -25.49 10.50 -9.21
CA GLY A 159 -26.43 9.47 -9.67
C GLY A 159 -27.84 9.68 -9.14
N SER A 160 -28.86 9.56 -10.01
CA SER A 160 -30.27 9.67 -9.64
C SER A 160 -30.81 8.44 -8.89
N ASN A 161 -30.14 7.28 -9.02
CA ASN A 161 -30.48 6.03 -8.35
C ASN A 161 -29.29 5.50 -7.56
N GLN A 162 -29.40 5.52 -6.23
CA GLN A 162 -28.39 5.00 -5.33
C GLN A 162 -28.49 3.47 -5.26
N SER A 163 -27.58 2.78 -5.93
CA SER A 163 -27.51 1.31 -5.86
C SER A 163 -26.83 0.88 -4.56
N ASN A 164 -27.45 -0.05 -3.82
CA ASN A 164 -26.82 -0.68 -2.66
C ASN A 164 -25.47 -1.32 -3.01
N ALA A 165 -25.30 -1.77 -4.27
CA ALA A 165 -24.05 -2.34 -4.73
C ALA A 165 -22.93 -1.28 -4.85
N ALA A 166 -23.26 -0.03 -5.18
CA ALA A 166 -22.28 1.06 -5.26
C ALA A 166 -21.76 1.45 -3.86
N ILE A 167 -22.66 1.51 -2.87
CA ILE A 167 -22.28 1.73 -1.47
C ILE A 167 -21.40 0.59 -0.96
N PHE A 168 -21.78 -0.65 -1.25
CA PHE A 168 -21.01 -1.82 -0.86
C PHE A 168 -19.60 -1.81 -1.48
N SER A 169 -19.50 -1.54 -2.78
CA SER A 169 -18.22 -1.41 -3.49
C SER A 169 -17.35 -0.31 -2.88
N LEU A 170 -17.92 0.86 -2.60
CA LEU A 170 -17.19 1.97 -1.98
C LEU A 170 -16.67 1.62 -0.59
N ILE A 171 -17.46 0.91 0.23
CA ILE A 171 -17.02 0.46 1.56
C ILE A 171 -15.87 -0.53 1.44
N VAL A 172 -15.98 -1.51 0.54
CA VAL A 172 -14.91 -2.50 0.28
C VAL A 172 -13.64 -1.77 -0.15
N SER A 173 -13.72 -0.85 -1.11
CA SER A 173 -12.56 -0.10 -1.61
C SER A 173 -11.89 0.76 -0.55
N VAL A 174 -12.66 1.50 0.24
CA VAL A 174 -12.11 2.29 1.35
C VAL A 174 -11.41 1.40 2.37
N PHE A 175 -12.02 0.26 2.73
CA PHE A 175 -11.46 -0.65 3.73
C PHE A 175 -10.24 -1.37 3.19
N THR A 176 -10.26 -1.87 1.95
CA THR A 176 -9.10 -2.48 1.31
C THR A 176 -7.92 -1.51 1.24
N SER A 177 -8.16 -0.30 0.72
CA SER A 177 -7.15 0.75 0.63
C SER A 177 -6.54 1.08 1.99
N SER A 178 -7.39 1.26 3.00
CA SER A 178 -6.96 1.64 4.35
C SER A 178 -6.23 0.50 5.06
N PHE A 179 -6.63 -0.75 4.83
CA PHE A 179 -5.97 -1.92 5.37
C PHE A 179 -4.58 -2.08 4.77
N THR A 180 -4.44 -1.88 3.46
CA THR A 180 -3.16 -1.92 2.74
C THR A 180 -2.22 -0.80 3.20
N ALA A 181 -2.69 0.45 3.24
CA ALA A 181 -1.90 1.61 3.69
C ALA A 181 -1.44 1.45 5.16
N THR A 182 -2.35 1.02 6.04
CA THR A 182 -2.04 0.73 7.44
C THR A 182 -1.05 -0.43 7.55
N GLY A 183 -1.26 -1.49 6.77
CA GLY A 183 -0.38 -2.65 6.71
C GLY A 183 1.06 -2.30 6.34
N MET A 184 1.25 -1.40 5.38
CA MET A 184 2.58 -0.93 5.00
C MET A 184 3.23 -0.10 6.11
N SER A 185 2.52 0.91 6.63
CA SER A 185 3.02 1.77 7.71
C SER A 185 3.40 0.95 8.95
N PHE A 186 2.55 0.00 9.33
CA PHE A 186 2.79 -0.92 10.45
C PHE A 186 4.00 -1.84 10.21
N ALA A 187 4.21 -2.30 8.96
CA ALA A 187 5.36 -3.13 8.60
C ALA A 187 6.69 -2.35 8.55
N MET A 188 6.63 -1.05 8.26
CA MET A 188 7.79 -0.14 8.37
C MET A 188 8.11 0.12 9.84
N ASP A 189 7.10 0.39 10.67
CA ASP A 189 7.32 0.63 12.10
C ASP A 189 7.89 -0.60 12.80
N LEU A 190 7.44 -1.81 12.49
CA LEU A 190 7.98 -3.04 13.09
C LEU A 190 9.40 -3.41 12.61
N ASP A 191 9.94 -2.70 11.62
CA ASP A 191 11.29 -2.97 11.11
C ASP A 191 12.37 -2.44 12.06
N LYS A 192 13.23 -3.33 12.55
CA LYS A 192 14.29 -2.99 13.51
C LYS A 192 15.27 -1.96 12.94
N ASN A 193 15.59 -2.07 11.65
CA ASN A 193 16.55 -1.16 11.02
C ASN A 193 15.95 0.24 10.91
N GLN A 194 14.67 0.35 10.58
CA GLN A 194 14.00 1.64 10.50
C GLN A 194 13.83 2.28 11.88
N ARG A 195 13.46 1.51 12.91
CA ARG A 195 13.44 1.99 14.30
C ARG A 195 14.79 2.52 14.77
N ALA A 196 15.89 1.87 14.37
CA ALA A 196 17.23 2.31 14.73
C ALA A 196 17.65 3.59 13.99
N GLN A 197 17.27 3.74 12.72
CA GLN A 197 17.64 4.89 11.89
C GLN A 197 16.83 6.14 12.19
N THR A 198 15.52 6.00 12.45
CA THR A 198 14.59 7.13 12.68
C THR A 198 13.73 6.90 13.93
N PRO A 199 14.32 6.87 15.13
CA PRO A 199 13.61 6.56 16.39
C PRO A 199 12.58 7.62 16.80
N ASN A 200 12.65 8.83 16.24
CA ASN A 200 11.66 9.88 16.49
C ASN A 200 10.36 9.66 15.68
N PHE A 201 10.41 8.84 14.63
CA PHE A 201 9.28 8.59 13.74
C PHE A 201 8.74 7.16 13.90
N TYR A 202 9.61 6.16 14.00
CA TYR A 202 9.25 4.77 14.24
C TYR A 202 9.41 4.39 15.71
N GLY A 203 8.71 3.33 16.13
CA GLY A 203 8.62 2.88 17.51
C GLY A 203 7.26 3.17 18.17
N TYR A 204 6.28 3.67 17.40
CA TYR A 204 4.95 3.96 17.94
C TYR A 204 4.10 2.71 18.16
N VAL A 205 4.44 1.58 17.52
CA VAL A 205 3.79 0.29 17.80
C VAL A 205 4.45 -0.38 19.02
N PRO A 206 3.75 -0.49 20.15
CA PRO A 206 4.29 -1.07 21.37
C PRO A 206 4.47 -2.59 21.29
N ASP A 207 5.30 -3.12 22.18
CA ASP A 207 5.46 -4.56 22.34
C ASP A 207 4.27 -5.17 23.11
N GLY A 208 3.73 -6.26 22.56
CA GLY A 208 2.56 -6.99 23.07
C GLY A 208 1.47 -7.18 22.01
N ALA A 209 0.99 -8.42 21.84
CA ALA A 209 0.04 -8.78 20.78
C ALA A 209 -1.25 -7.93 20.80
N MET A 210 -1.87 -7.77 21.97
CA MET A 210 -3.11 -6.99 22.09
C MET A 210 -2.89 -5.49 21.84
N LYS A 211 -1.73 -4.95 22.23
CA LYS A 211 -1.41 -3.54 21.98
C LYS A 211 -1.15 -3.29 20.49
N LYS A 212 -0.44 -4.22 19.83
CA LYS A 212 -0.24 -4.24 18.36
C LYS A 212 -1.57 -4.23 17.61
N VAL A 213 -2.52 -5.10 18.01
CA VAL A 213 -3.86 -5.13 17.42
C VAL A 213 -4.60 -3.81 17.63
N LYS A 214 -4.58 -3.25 18.85
CA LYS A 214 -5.22 -1.94 19.13
C LYS A 214 -4.66 -0.83 18.24
N VAL A 215 -3.34 -0.69 18.15
CA VAL A 215 -2.71 0.34 17.31
C VAL A 215 -3.05 0.11 15.83
N PHE A 216 -2.98 -1.13 15.37
CA PHE A 216 -3.34 -1.47 13.99
C PHE A 216 -4.79 -1.09 13.65
N VAL A 217 -5.75 -1.48 14.50
CA VAL A 217 -7.16 -1.14 14.30
C VAL A 217 -7.40 0.37 14.34
N SER A 218 -6.76 1.08 15.27
CA SER A 218 -6.89 2.54 15.34
C SER A 218 -6.34 3.23 14.08
N MET A 219 -5.16 2.82 13.60
CA MET A 219 -4.58 3.35 12.36
C MET A 219 -5.48 3.06 11.16
N PHE A 220 -6.00 1.84 11.08
CA PHE A 220 -6.90 1.40 10.02
C PHE A 220 -8.17 2.26 9.97
N LEU A 221 -8.82 2.49 11.11
CA LEU A 221 -10.03 3.31 11.19
C LEU A 221 -9.76 4.78 10.83
N ILE A 222 -8.65 5.35 11.33
CA ILE A 222 -8.26 6.71 10.97
C ILE A 222 -8.01 6.82 9.46
N SER A 223 -7.30 5.85 8.87
CA SER A 223 -7.05 5.80 7.43
C SER A 223 -8.35 5.72 6.64
N ALA A 224 -9.32 4.88 7.06
CA ALA A 224 -10.61 4.74 6.41
C ALA A 224 -11.44 6.03 6.48
N CYS A 225 -11.48 6.66 7.66
CA CYS A 225 -12.14 7.96 7.82
C CYS A 225 -11.48 9.03 6.95
N GLN A 226 -10.15 9.08 6.91
CA GLN A 226 -9.41 10.07 6.13
C GLN A 226 -9.63 9.90 4.63
N LEU A 227 -9.57 8.66 4.12
CA LEU A 227 -9.83 8.37 2.72
C LEU A 227 -11.27 8.71 2.33
N THR A 228 -12.25 8.34 3.17
CA THR A 228 -13.67 8.68 2.95
C THR A 228 -13.89 10.19 2.94
N ALA A 229 -13.32 10.92 3.91
CA ALA A 229 -13.44 12.37 3.99
C ALA A 229 -12.82 13.05 2.76
N LYS A 230 -11.65 12.60 2.33
CA LYS A 230 -11.00 13.11 1.11
C LYS A 230 -11.81 12.80 -0.15
N ALA A 231 -12.36 11.59 -0.26
CA ALA A 231 -13.17 11.21 -1.40
C ALA A 231 -14.45 12.04 -1.50
N LEU A 232 -15.13 12.24 -0.37
CA LEU A 232 -16.30 13.10 -0.30
C LEU A 232 -15.96 14.57 -0.61
N ALA A 233 -14.88 15.11 -0.06
CA ALA A 233 -14.45 16.48 -0.34
C ALA A 233 -14.15 16.68 -1.83
N CYS A 234 -13.40 15.78 -2.46
CA CYS A 234 -13.11 15.84 -3.89
C CYS A 234 -14.38 15.72 -4.72
N ALA A 235 -15.29 14.82 -4.35
CA ALA A 235 -16.56 14.63 -5.05
C ALA A 235 -17.46 15.87 -4.95
N LEU A 236 -17.53 16.53 -3.79
CA LEU A 236 -18.26 17.80 -3.62
C LEU A 236 -17.63 18.92 -4.44
N CYS A 237 -16.30 19.05 -4.47
CA CYS A 237 -15.62 19.99 -5.35
C CYS A 237 -15.89 19.71 -6.84
N ALA A 238 -16.00 18.43 -7.23
CA ALA A 238 -16.26 18.01 -8.61
C ALA A 238 -17.67 18.40 -9.08
N VAL A 239 -18.66 18.45 -8.17
CA VAL A 239 -20.02 18.93 -8.46
C VAL A 239 -20.02 20.41 -8.84
N GLU A 240 -19.16 21.22 -8.21
CA GLU A 240 -19.05 22.64 -8.53
C GLU A 240 -18.31 22.86 -9.86
N SER A 241 -17.06 22.41 -9.95
CA SER A 241 -16.28 22.47 -11.19
C SER A 241 -15.05 21.56 -11.13
N SER A 242 -14.61 21.07 -12.30
CA SER A 242 -13.36 20.30 -12.39
C SER A 242 -12.13 21.11 -11.92
N MET A 243 -12.15 22.45 -12.09
CA MET A 243 -11.07 23.32 -11.62
C MET A 243 -11.00 23.40 -10.10
N THR A 244 -12.14 23.37 -9.40
CA THR A 244 -12.17 23.36 -7.93
C THR A 244 -11.46 22.13 -7.37
N VAL A 245 -11.65 20.96 -7.98
CA VAL A 245 -10.94 19.72 -7.58
C VAL A 245 -9.42 19.87 -7.74
N VAL A 246 -8.98 20.42 -8.87
CA VAL A 246 -7.54 20.63 -9.13
C VAL A 246 -6.96 21.61 -8.11
N ILE A 247 -7.64 22.72 -7.84
CA ILE A 247 -7.20 23.70 -6.83
C ILE A 247 -7.11 23.05 -5.44
N TYR A 248 -8.10 22.25 -5.06
CA TYR A 248 -8.10 21.52 -3.78
C TYR A 248 -6.90 20.58 -3.68
N LEU A 249 -6.69 19.69 -4.65
CA LEU A 249 -5.62 18.69 -4.64
C LEU A 249 -4.22 19.33 -4.72
N VAL A 250 -4.05 20.31 -5.62
CA VAL A 250 -2.77 21.02 -5.79
C VAL A 250 -2.47 21.87 -4.57
N GLY A 251 -3.46 22.60 -4.05
CA GLY A 251 -3.32 23.40 -2.83
C GLY A 251 -2.88 22.56 -1.64
N GLU A 252 -3.53 21.41 -1.42
CA GLU A 252 -3.17 20.48 -0.36
C GLU A 252 -1.72 19.98 -0.52
N SER A 253 -1.33 19.62 -1.75
CA SER A 253 0.00 19.09 -2.07
C SER A 253 1.08 20.16 -1.90
N LEU A 254 0.83 21.39 -2.35
CA LEU A 254 1.73 22.54 -2.19
C LEU A 254 1.93 22.89 -0.71
N LEU A 255 0.88 22.88 0.11
CA LEU A 255 0.99 23.12 1.56
C LEU A 255 1.87 22.06 2.23
N PHE A 256 1.73 20.79 1.84
CA PHE A 256 2.56 19.72 2.37
C PHE A 256 4.04 19.85 1.94
N LEU A 257 4.28 20.15 0.67
CA LEU A 257 5.64 20.38 0.17
C LEU A 257 6.27 21.61 0.84
N ALA A 258 5.51 22.69 1.04
CA ALA A 258 5.96 23.88 1.79
C ALA A 258 6.34 23.52 3.23
N TYR A 259 5.52 22.73 3.93
CA TYR A 259 5.84 22.23 5.26
C TYR A 259 7.15 21.43 5.30
N LYS A 260 7.38 20.54 4.31
CA LYS A 260 8.63 19.77 4.20
C LYS A 260 9.85 20.65 3.88
N LEU A 261 9.69 21.65 3.02
CA LEU A 261 10.73 22.65 2.73
C LEU A 261 11.10 23.43 3.99
N LEU A 262 10.11 23.89 4.77
CA LEU A 262 10.33 24.62 6.02
C LEU A 262 11.08 23.79 7.06
N ARG A 263 10.86 22.48 7.11
CA ARG A 263 11.60 21.55 7.98
C ARG A 263 12.99 21.17 7.47
N ARG A 264 13.40 21.67 6.29
CA ARG A 264 14.65 21.28 5.60
C ARG A 264 14.76 19.76 5.36
N ASP A 265 13.63 19.07 5.31
CA ASP A 265 13.50 17.65 5.00
C ASP A 265 12.83 17.53 3.62
N PHE A 266 13.50 18.03 2.58
CA PHE A 266 12.96 18.00 1.22
C PHE A 266 13.66 16.99 0.31
N THR A 267 14.96 16.76 0.47
CA THR A 267 15.70 15.75 -0.31
C THR A 267 15.29 14.34 0.09
N TYR A 268 15.05 13.46 -0.88
CA TYR A 268 14.75 12.04 -0.63
C TYR A 268 16.07 11.24 -0.52
N TRP A 269 16.03 10.01 0.00
CA TRP A 269 17.26 9.22 0.23
C TRP A 269 17.99 8.83 -1.07
N ILE A 270 17.32 8.92 -2.23
CA ILE A 270 17.89 8.50 -3.51
C ILE A 270 18.92 9.55 -3.95
N PRO A 271 20.20 9.16 -4.16
CA PRO A 271 21.27 10.09 -4.49
C PRO A 271 21.19 10.48 -5.97
N ILE A 272 20.21 11.33 -6.30
CA ILE A 272 20.10 11.98 -7.61
C ILE A 272 20.28 13.47 -7.37
N ASP A 273 21.34 14.03 -7.92
CA ASP A 273 21.66 15.44 -7.79
C ASP A 273 20.95 16.30 -8.84
N GLY A 274 20.81 17.59 -8.54
CA GLY A 274 20.25 18.59 -9.45
C GLY A 274 18.72 18.65 -9.47
N LEU A 275 18.18 19.30 -10.52
CA LEU A 275 16.74 19.55 -10.66
C LEU A 275 15.92 18.25 -10.71
N THR A 276 16.45 17.21 -11.33
CA THR A 276 15.83 15.88 -11.41
C THR A 276 15.64 15.25 -10.03
N GLY A 277 16.62 15.39 -9.14
CA GLY A 277 16.52 14.94 -7.75
C GLY A 277 15.43 15.67 -6.96
N VAL A 278 15.33 16.99 -7.14
CA VAL A 278 14.30 17.81 -6.51
C VAL A 278 12.90 17.43 -7.00
N LEU A 279 12.72 17.26 -8.32
CA LEU A 279 11.45 16.87 -8.93
C LEU A 279 11.03 15.46 -8.52
N LEU A 280 11.96 14.50 -8.53
CA LEU A 280 11.69 13.14 -8.09
C LEU A 280 11.33 13.11 -6.60
N SER A 281 12.05 13.88 -5.77
CA SER A 281 11.73 13.98 -4.35
C SER A 281 10.35 14.59 -4.10
N ALA A 282 9.99 15.64 -4.84
CA ALA A 282 8.66 16.23 -4.78
C ALA A 282 7.59 15.21 -5.17
N LEU A 283 7.78 14.50 -6.29
CA LEU A 283 6.86 13.49 -6.79
C LEU A 283 6.65 12.37 -5.78
N ILE A 284 7.75 11.76 -5.29
CA ILE A 284 7.69 10.69 -4.30
C ILE A 284 6.97 11.18 -3.03
N ARG A 285 7.29 12.38 -2.53
CA ARG A 285 6.63 12.91 -1.33
C ARG A 285 5.14 13.15 -1.53
N VAL A 286 4.70 13.59 -2.71
CA VAL A 286 3.26 13.71 -3.02
C VAL A 286 2.58 12.34 -3.07
N VAL A 287 3.23 11.31 -3.62
CA VAL A 287 2.67 9.95 -3.65
C VAL A 287 2.55 9.33 -2.24
N PHE A 288 3.49 9.62 -1.34
CA PHE A 288 3.52 9.07 0.02
C PHE A 288 2.85 9.95 1.10
N LYS A 289 2.20 11.05 0.71
CA LYS A 289 1.56 11.99 1.63
C LYS A 289 0.25 11.43 2.22
#